data_AF-I3EAK4-F1
#
_entry.id   AF-I3EAK4-F1
#
_cell.length_a   1.000
_cell.length_b   1.000
_cell.length_c   1.000
_cell.angle_alpha   90.00
_cell.angle_beta   90.00
_cell.angle_gamma   90.00
#
_symmetry.space_group_name_H-M   'P 1'
#
loop_
_entity.id
_entity.type
_entity.pdbx_description
1 polymer ?
#
loop_
_entity_poly.entity_id
_entity_poly.type
_entity_poly.pdbx_seq_one_letter_code
_entity_poly.pdbx_strand_id
1 'polypeptide(L)'
;MKIFENIINHKINSITADELLKYANQFNIKITRQDAQEIANYLRGRNINIFNNIDRTMVIKEIAIIAGPETARELNKLFVQFTK
;
A
#
# COMPACT_ATOMS: atom_id res chain seq x y z
N MET A 1 15.83 -0.24 11.99
CA MET A 1 16.01 -1.57 12.62
C MET A 1 15.26 -2.58 11.76
N LYS A 2 15.88 -3.69 11.34
CA LYS A 2 15.29 -4.68 10.40
C LYS A 2 13.97 -5.30 10.88
N ILE A 3 13.72 -5.33 12.19
CA ILE A 3 12.48 -5.87 12.78
C ILE A 3 11.27 -5.04 12.37
N PHE A 4 11.36 -3.71 12.42
CA PHE A 4 10.26 -2.83 12.01
C PHE A 4 9.93 -3.00 10.54
N GLU A 5 10.95 -3.04 9.68
CA GLU A 5 10.80 -3.26 8.24
C GLU A 5 10.09 -4.59 7.94
N ASN A 6 10.49 -5.67 8.60
CA ASN A 6 9.86 -6.97 8.46
C ASN A 6 8.39 -6.97 8.89
N ILE A 7 8.04 -6.29 9.98
CA ILE A 7 6.65 -6.19 10.45
C ILE A 7 5.79 -5.46 9.42
N ILE A 8 6.27 -4.32 8.91
CA ILE A 8 5.54 -3.52 7.92
C ILE A 8 5.42 -4.29 6.60
N ASN A 9 6.49 -4.91 6.12
CA ASN A 9 6.44 -5.73 4.92
C ASN A 9 5.46 -6.90 5.09
N HIS A 10 5.47 -7.60 6.23
CA HIS A 10 4.51 -8.67 6.49
C HIS A 10 3.07 -8.15 6.48
N LYS A 11 2.82 -6.98 7.08
CA LYS A 11 1.49 -6.35 7.08
C LYS A 11 1.02 -6.03 5.67
N ILE A 12 1.87 -5.43 4.83
CA ILE A 12 1.54 -5.12 3.42
C ILE A 12 1.26 -6.40 2.63
N ASN A 13 2.06 -7.44 2.81
CA ASN A 13 1.91 -8.71 2.10
C ASN A 13 0.73 -9.56 2.55
N SER A 14 0.12 -9.22 3.68
CA SER A 14 -1.06 -9.91 4.23
C SER A 14 -2.29 -8.99 4.31
N ILE A 15 -2.22 -7.78 3.75
CA ILE A 15 -3.27 -6.78 3.94
C ILE A 15 -4.59 -7.23 3.28
N THR A 16 -5.69 -6.91 3.94
CA THR A 16 -7.04 -7.15 3.43
C THR A 16 -7.68 -5.88 2.88
N ALA A 17 -8.72 -6.04 2.05
CA ALA A 17 -9.48 -4.92 1.52
C ALA A 17 -10.11 -4.08 2.64
N ASP A 18 -10.58 -4.72 3.70
CA ASP A 18 -11.18 -4.05 4.86
C ASP A 18 -10.15 -3.21 5.62
N GLU A 19 -8.96 -3.77 5.85
CA GLU A 19 -7.85 -3.02 6.45
C GLU A 19 -7.42 -1.84 5.58
N LEU A 20 -7.32 -2.02 4.26
CA LEU A 20 -7.03 -0.93 3.33
C LEU A 20 -8.08 0.18 3.41
N LEU A 21 -9.36 -0.16 3.42
CA LEU A 21 -10.45 0.82 3.56
C LEU A 21 -10.38 1.56 4.91
N LYS A 22 -10.10 0.84 5.99
CA LYS A 22 -9.94 1.42 7.32
C LYS A 22 -8.79 2.42 7.34
N TYR A 23 -7.63 2.05 6.82
CA TYR A 23 -6.48 2.96 6.74
C TYR A 23 -6.75 4.14 5.81
N ALA A 24 -7.34 3.90 4.65
CA ALA A 24 -7.71 4.96 3.73
C ALA A 24 -8.62 5.99 4.40
N ASN A 25 -9.62 5.54 5.17
CA ASN A 25 -10.45 6.44 5.97
C ASN A 25 -9.66 7.23 7.02
N GLN A 26 -8.78 6.56 7.78
CA GLN A 26 -7.92 7.20 8.79
C GLN A 26 -7.02 8.28 8.20
N PHE A 27 -6.54 8.08 6.98
CA PHE A 27 -5.66 9.02 6.27
C PHE A 27 -6.39 9.93 5.28
N ASN A 28 -7.73 9.96 5.28
CA ASN A 28 -8.54 10.74 4.35
C ASN A 28 -8.26 10.46 2.85
N ILE A 29 -7.85 9.23 2.54
CA ILE A 29 -7.67 8.75 1.17
C ILE A 29 -8.99 8.20 0.67
N LYS A 30 -9.45 8.73 -0.47
CA LYS A 30 -10.69 8.29 -1.12
C LYS A 30 -10.39 7.06 -1.98
N ILE A 31 -10.77 5.88 -1.52
CA ILE A 31 -10.73 4.65 -2.31
C ILE A 31 -12.08 3.95 -2.25
N THR A 32 -12.47 3.27 -3.32
CA THR A 32 -13.66 2.42 -3.29
C THR A 32 -13.34 1.06 -2.69
N ARG A 33 -14.38 0.31 -2.27
CA ARG A 33 -14.20 -1.07 -1.82
C ARG A 33 -13.64 -1.96 -2.92
N GLN A 34 -14.00 -1.70 -4.18
CA GLN A 34 -13.49 -2.44 -5.32
C GLN A 34 -11.98 -2.21 -5.49
N ASP A 35 -11.53 -0.94 -5.44
CA ASP A 35 -10.11 -0.60 -5.52
C ASP A 35 -9.32 -1.24 -4.38
N ALA A 36 -9.85 -1.20 -3.15
CA ALA A 36 -9.22 -1.83 -2.00
C ALA A 36 -9.08 -3.34 -2.17
N GLN A 37 -10.05 -4.00 -2.80
CA GLN A 37 -10.01 -5.44 -3.06
C GLN A 37 -8.97 -5.80 -4.13
N GLU A 38 -8.94 -5.05 -5.23
CA GLU A 38 -7.95 -5.18 -6.29
C GLU A 38 -6.53 -4.96 -5.76
N ILE A 39 -6.31 -3.88 -4.99
CA ILE A 39 -5.01 -3.58 -4.37
C ILE A 39 -4.61 -4.69 -3.38
N ALA A 40 -5.51 -5.13 -2.49
CA ALA A 40 -5.19 -6.20 -1.54
C ALA A 40 -4.81 -7.49 -2.24
N ASN A 41 -5.50 -7.84 -3.33
CA ASN A 41 -5.19 -9.03 -4.12
C ASN A 41 -3.85 -8.90 -4.85
N TYR A 42 -3.53 -7.71 -5.35
CA TYR A 42 -2.23 -7.41 -5.95
C TYR A 42 -1.09 -7.56 -4.94
N LEU A 43 -1.26 -7.02 -3.72
CA LEU A 43 -0.21 -7.01 -2.69
C LEU A 43 0.00 -8.38 -2.04
N ARG A 44 -1.06 -9.18 -1.92
CA ARG A 44 -1.04 -10.44 -1.16
C ARG A 44 -0.10 -11.46 -1.79
N GLY A 45 0.84 -11.98 -0.98
CA GLY A 45 1.72 -13.07 -1.39
C GLY A 45 2.87 -12.70 -2.34
N ARG A 46 3.03 -11.43 -2.71
CA ARG A 46 4.10 -10.97 -3.63
C ARG A 46 5.45 -10.72 -2.96
N ASN A 47 5.55 -10.87 -1.65
CA ASN A 47 6.75 -10.57 -0.84
C ASN A 47 7.32 -9.15 -1.08
N ILE A 48 6.44 -8.17 -1.20
CA ILE A 48 6.77 -6.77 -1.46
C ILE A 48 7.57 -6.19 -0.30
N ASN A 49 8.67 -5.52 -0.63
CA ASN A 49 9.44 -4.73 0.31
C ASN A 49 9.24 -3.22 0.06
N ILE A 50 8.40 -2.55 0.86
CA ILE A 50 8.11 -1.12 0.66
C ILE A 50 9.30 -0.20 1.01
N PHE A 51 10.34 -0.72 1.66
CA PHE A 51 11.61 -0.01 1.92
C PHE A 51 12.57 -0.10 0.73
N ASN A 52 12.37 -1.05 -0.19
CA ASN A 52 13.06 -1.08 -1.47
C ASN A 52 12.39 -0.09 -2.44
N ASN A 53 13.18 0.84 -2.98
CA ASN A 53 12.67 1.88 -3.86
C ASN A 53 12.07 1.32 -5.17
N ILE A 54 12.58 0.19 -5.67
CA ILE A 54 12.11 -0.47 -6.89
C ILE A 54 10.72 -1.07 -6.64
N ASP A 55 10.61 -1.91 -5.62
CA ASP A 55 9.34 -2.53 -5.20
C ASP A 55 8.28 -1.47 -4.90
N ARG A 56 8.63 -0.44 -4.11
CA ARG A 56 7.72 0.67 -3.80
C ARG A 56 7.24 1.36 -5.07
N THR A 57 8.12 1.66 -6.01
CA THR A 57 7.77 2.33 -7.27
C THR A 57 6.80 1.48 -8.10
N MET A 58 7.03 0.16 -8.18
CA MET A 58 6.12 -0.76 -8.87
C MET A 58 4.74 -0.78 -8.21
N VAL A 59 4.69 -0.89 -6.88
CA VAL A 59 3.43 -0.89 -6.13
C VAL A 59 2.64 0.40 -6.34
N ILE A 60 3.29 1.56 -6.27
CA ILE A 60 2.61 2.84 -6.48
C ILE A 60 2.09 2.99 -7.90
N LYS A 61 2.81 2.49 -8.91
CA LYS A 61 2.34 2.48 -10.30
C LYS A 61 1.08 1.62 -10.46
N GLU A 62 1.06 0.43 -9.88
CA GLU A 62 -0.11 -0.46 -9.98
C GLU A 62 -1.31 0.11 -9.23
N ILE A 63 -1.10 0.70 -8.05
CA ILE A 63 -2.16 1.43 -7.34
C ILE A 63 -2.69 2.60 -8.18
N ALA A 64 -1.86 3.30 -8.96
CA ALA A 64 -2.31 4.38 -9.82
C ALA A 64 -3.19 3.90 -10.98
N ILE A 65 -2.94 2.69 -11.49
CA ILE A 65 -3.76 2.04 -12.52
C ILE A 65 -5.10 1.61 -11.92
N ILE A 66 -5.10 1.05 -10.71
CA ILE A 66 -6.30 0.51 -10.06
C ILE A 66 -7.20 1.62 -9.51
N ALA A 67 -6.65 2.52 -8.70
CA ALA A 67 -7.40 3.49 -7.88
C ALA A 67 -7.21 4.95 -8.32
N GLY A 68 -6.50 5.17 -9.42
CA GLY A 68 -6.22 6.48 -9.98
C GLY A 68 -4.97 7.16 -9.39
N PRO A 69 -4.45 8.18 -10.10
CA PRO A 69 -3.20 8.84 -9.76
C PRO A 69 -3.25 9.62 -8.44
N GLU A 70 -4.41 10.15 -8.07
CA GLU A 70 -4.58 10.91 -6.81
C GLU A 70 -4.39 10.01 -5.59
N THR A 71 -5.05 8.84 -5.59
CA THR A 71 -4.93 7.83 -4.54
C THR A 71 -3.51 7.30 -4.41
N ALA A 72 -2.87 6.98 -5.54
CA ALA A 72 -1.48 6.51 -5.55
C ALA A 72 -0.52 7.56 -4.97
N ARG A 73 -0.76 8.84 -5.24
CA ARG A 73 0.04 9.94 -4.69
C ARG A 73 -0.10 10.04 -3.17
N GLU A 74 -1.30 9.93 -2.63
CA GLU A 74 -1.52 9.95 -1.18
C GLU A 74 -0.91 8.72 -0.49
N LEU A 75 -1.08 7.53 -1.07
CA LEU A 75 -0.44 6.30 -0.58
C LEU A 75 1.09 6.39 -0.62
N ASN A 76 1.67 6.96 -1.67
CA ASN A 76 3.12 7.17 -1.74
C ASN A 76 3.63 8.08 -0.61
N LYS A 77 2.89 9.15 -0.27
CA LYS A 77 3.25 10.01 0.87
C LYS A 77 3.28 9.22 2.18
N LEU A 78 2.29 8.35 2.41
CA LEU A 78 2.25 7.49 3.59
C LEU A 78 3.43 6.52 3.64
N PHE A 79 3.70 5.81 2.53
CA PHE A 79 4.84 4.91 2.46
C PHE A 79 6.16 5.63 2.71
N VAL A 80 6.35 6.82 2.13
CA VAL A 80 7.53 7.64 2.41
C VAL A 80 7.63 7.99 3.89
N GLN A 81 6.53 8.35 4.57
CA GLN A 81 6.52 8.61 6.01
C GLN A 81 6.92 7.38 6.84
N PHE A 82 6.50 6.18 6.47
CA PHE A 82 6.89 4.94 7.16
C PHE A 82 8.34 4.53 6.90
N THR A 83 8.96 5.05 5.84
CA THR A 83 10.36 4.75 5.47
C THR A 83 11.38 5.81 5.91
N LYS A 84 10.93 6.90 6.55
CA LYS A 84 11.81 7.89 7.18
C LYS A 84 12.23 7.43 8.57
#